data_AF-A0A2W1LDF9-F1
#
_entry.id   AF-A0A2W1LDF9-F1
#
_cell.length_a   1.000
_cell.length_b   1.000
_cell.length_c   1.000
_cell.angle_alpha   90.00
_cell.angle_beta   90.00
_cell.angle_gamma   90.00
#
_symmetry.space_group_name_H-M   'P 1'
#
loop_
_entity.id
_entity.type
_entity.pdbx_description
1 polymer ?
#
loop_
_entity_poly.entity_id
_entity_poly.type
_entity_poly.pdbx_seq_one_letter_code
_entity_poly.pdbx_strand_id
1 'polypeptide(L)'
;MDSAEVVVGVIILHTVGYCLISGAIDALFFDSIPAGYEDRYSALYSLFYRIALGLSALGAGLMSAFAGYAFCFCSSAFTCLLSLVLLWKFVSVPQGLNVEQNADPSLLRKHPLHNLRPIFASRIIYYFVILGFAIDAVHIPLENFLPVFLKDAGFSNEEIGYFATMGFIAGAFMTYFILPRIRRYLSGAAVLAILPFLALGAVYGIVSSRGWLVLIFFLLSTLIMSMYTASKFSLLNQSIQPAYRSSTLSFVYFMVGVTGMLSNSAYGFLADLFGLSGAFKFILFVMAPILLLANIMFRGTIRRQSWNTRTGLRTDLETETGV
;
A
#
# COMPACT_ATOMS: atom_id res chain seq x y z
N MET A 1 -22.97 -14.25 -21.44
CA MET A 1 -22.34 -13.86 -20.17
C MET A 1 -22.99 -12.57 -19.74
N ASP A 2 -23.61 -12.59 -18.57
CA ASP A 2 -24.16 -11.38 -17.99
C ASP A 2 -23.02 -10.42 -17.65
N SER A 3 -23.28 -9.11 -17.72
CA SER A 3 -22.29 -8.07 -17.43
C SER A 3 -21.62 -8.24 -16.07
N ALA A 4 -22.33 -8.81 -15.09
CA ALA A 4 -21.79 -9.12 -13.76
C ALA A 4 -20.69 -10.20 -13.78
N GLU A 5 -20.84 -11.25 -14.58
CA GLU A 5 -19.86 -12.34 -14.66
C GLU A 5 -18.53 -11.84 -15.21
N VAL A 6 -18.59 -10.97 -16.23
CA VAL A 6 -17.40 -10.35 -16.84
C VAL A 6 -16.68 -9.46 -15.82
N VAL A 7 -17.42 -8.65 -15.05
CA VAL A 7 -16.85 -7.77 -14.02
C VAL A 7 -16.16 -8.58 -12.94
N VAL A 8 -16.80 -9.65 -12.44
CA VAL A 8 -16.21 -10.54 -11.42
C VAL A 8 -14.95 -11.22 -11.96
N GLY A 9 -14.98 -11.74 -13.19
CA GLY A 9 -13.82 -12.35 -13.83
C GLY A 9 -12.64 -11.40 -13.96
N VAL A 10 -12.89 -10.15 -14.37
CA VAL A 10 -11.84 -9.11 -14.48
C VAL A 10 -11.26 -8.76 -13.11
N ILE A 11 -12.09 -8.64 -12.06
CA ILE A 11 -11.62 -8.37 -10.69
C ILE A 11 -10.71 -9.49 -10.20
N ILE A 12 -11.06 -10.75 -10.44
CA ILE A 12 -10.24 -11.91 -10.05
C ILE A 12 -8.90 -11.88 -10.79
N LEU A 13 -8.91 -11.70 -12.12
CA LEU A 13 -7.69 -11.63 -12.93
C LEU A 13 -6.78 -10.48 -12.51
N HIS A 14 -7.36 -9.30 -12.28
CA HIS A 14 -6.62 -8.13 -11.78
C HIS A 14 -6.00 -8.40 -10.42
N THR A 15 -6.74 -9.00 -9.49
CA THR A 15 -6.26 -9.30 -8.13
C THR A 15 -5.12 -10.31 -8.15
N VAL A 16 -5.26 -11.39 -8.92
CA VAL A 16 -4.21 -12.41 -9.07
C VAL A 16 -2.97 -11.80 -9.71
N GLY A 17 -3.13 -11.04 -10.81
CA GLY A 17 -2.02 -10.37 -11.47
C GLY A 17 -1.29 -9.39 -10.54
N TYR A 18 -2.04 -8.58 -9.79
CA TYR A 18 -1.48 -7.65 -8.81
C TYR A 18 -0.71 -8.38 -7.69
N CYS A 19 -1.24 -9.48 -7.16
CA CYS A 19 -0.56 -10.26 -6.11
C CYS A 19 0.74 -10.90 -6.62
N LEU A 20 0.77 -11.38 -7.86
CA LEU A 20 1.97 -11.97 -8.47
C LEU A 20 3.06 -10.93 -8.76
N ILE A 21 2.67 -9.70 -9.10
CA ILE A 21 3.59 -8.66 -9.53
C ILE A 21 4.12 -7.82 -8.36
N SER A 22 3.25 -7.41 -7.43
CA SER A 22 3.58 -6.41 -6.40
C SER A 22 4.76 -6.80 -5.50
N GLY A 23 4.73 -8.01 -4.93
CA GLY A 23 5.82 -8.50 -4.07
C GLY A 23 7.13 -8.75 -4.82
N ALA A 24 7.04 -9.28 -6.04
CA ALA A 24 8.20 -9.62 -6.86
C ALA A 24 8.93 -8.38 -7.38
N ILE A 25 8.19 -7.37 -7.85
CA ILE A 25 8.77 -6.12 -8.34
C ILE A 25 9.46 -5.35 -7.20
N ASP A 26 8.83 -5.25 -6.04
CA ASP A 26 9.42 -4.53 -4.90
C ASP A 26 10.70 -5.19 -4.40
N ALA A 27 10.71 -6.53 -4.32
CA ALA A 27 11.91 -7.28 -3.98
C ALA A 27 13.02 -7.08 -5.03
N LEU A 28 12.68 -7.20 -6.32
CA LEU A 28 13.63 -6.99 -7.42
C LEU A 28 14.25 -5.58 -7.39
N PHE A 29 13.43 -4.55 -7.19
CA PHE A 29 13.93 -3.18 -7.06
C PHE A 29 14.80 -3.00 -5.82
N PHE A 30 14.37 -3.50 -4.68
CA PHE A 30 15.12 -3.36 -3.43
C PHE A 30 16.49 -4.02 -3.51
N ASP A 31 16.55 -5.24 -4.05
CA ASP A 31 17.79 -6.02 -4.16
C ASP A 31 18.72 -5.51 -5.28
N SER A 32 18.21 -4.71 -6.22
CA SER A 32 19.01 -4.04 -7.25
C SER A 32 19.66 -2.74 -6.77
N ILE A 33 19.31 -2.24 -5.57
CA ILE A 33 19.85 -0.98 -5.04
C ILE A 33 21.20 -1.24 -4.35
N PRO A 34 22.25 -0.45 -4.65
CA PRO A 34 23.50 -0.52 -3.91
C PRO A 34 23.30 -0.25 -2.41
N ALA A 35 23.98 -1.01 -1.57
CA ALA A 35 23.90 -0.87 -0.12
C ALA A 35 24.16 0.57 0.33
N GLY A 36 23.31 1.10 1.22
CA GLY A 36 23.38 2.47 1.75
C GLY A 36 22.60 3.51 0.94
N TYR A 37 22.01 3.15 -0.20
CA TYR A 37 21.17 4.04 -1.02
C TYR A 37 19.66 3.73 -0.94
N GLU A 38 19.24 2.76 -0.14
CA GLU A 38 17.87 2.21 -0.09
C GLU A 38 16.84 3.29 0.21
N ASP A 39 17.10 4.15 1.19
CA ASP A 39 16.18 5.24 1.56
C ASP A 39 16.02 6.27 0.42
N ARG A 40 17.11 6.58 -0.29
CA ARG A 40 17.08 7.55 -1.41
C ARG A 40 16.31 6.98 -2.61
N TYR A 41 16.57 5.72 -2.97
CA TYR A 41 15.85 5.06 -4.04
C TYR A 41 14.38 4.84 -3.69
N SER A 42 14.06 4.43 -2.46
CA SER A 42 12.68 4.30 -2.00
C SER A 42 11.92 5.63 -2.09
N ALA A 43 12.57 6.75 -1.73
CA ALA A 43 12.01 8.08 -1.86
C ALA A 43 11.78 8.48 -3.33
N LEU A 44 12.74 8.21 -4.22
CA LEU A 44 12.60 8.47 -5.66
C LEU A 44 11.53 7.59 -6.31
N TYR A 45 11.51 6.30 -6.01
CA TYR A 45 10.49 5.37 -6.46
C TYR A 45 9.10 5.86 -6.03
N SER A 46 8.93 6.20 -4.74
CA SER A 46 7.67 6.75 -4.24
C SER A 46 7.29 8.06 -4.94
N LEU A 47 8.26 8.92 -5.27
CA LEU A 47 8.02 10.16 -6.00
C LEU A 47 7.49 9.88 -7.41
N PHE A 48 8.20 9.06 -8.19
CA PHE A 48 7.80 8.72 -9.55
C PHE A 48 6.48 7.95 -9.60
N TYR A 49 6.29 6.99 -8.70
CA TYR A 49 5.06 6.21 -8.59
C TYR A 49 3.85 7.13 -8.32
N ARG A 50 3.97 8.08 -7.39
CA ARG A 50 2.89 9.02 -7.07
C ARG A 50 2.62 10.02 -8.20
N ILE A 51 3.66 10.51 -8.87
CA ILE A 51 3.48 11.36 -10.06
C ILE A 51 2.75 10.59 -11.16
N ALA A 52 3.14 9.33 -11.40
CA ALA A 52 2.48 8.47 -12.38
C ALA A 52 1.00 8.26 -12.03
N LEU A 53 0.67 7.94 -10.77
CA LEU A 53 -0.73 7.84 -10.31
C LEU A 53 -1.50 9.16 -10.52
N GLY A 54 -0.87 10.30 -10.24
CA GLY A 54 -1.46 11.61 -10.50
C GLY A 54 -1.78 11.81 -11.98
N LEU A 55 -0.81 11.59 -12.86
CA LEU A 55 -1.02 11.71 -14.30
C LEU A 55 -2.06 10.71 -14.83
N SER A 56 -2.10 9.49 -14.28
CA SER A 56 -3.12 8.50 -14.60
C SER A 56 -4.51 8.96 -14.17
N ALA A 57 -4.66 9.57 -12.99
CA ALA A 57 -5.93 10.11 -12.52
C ALA A 57 -6.40 11.29 -13.39
N LEU A 58 -5.49 12.20 -13.76
CA LEU A 58 -5.78 13.27 -14.71
C LEU A 58 -6.27 12.72 -16.05
N GLY A 59 -5.49 11.79 -16.62
CA GLY A 59 -5.81 11.15 -17.88
C GLY A 59 -7.16 10.45 -17.82
N ALA A 60 -7.42 9.67 -16.78
CA ALA A 60 -8.69 8.97 -16.59
C ALA A 60 -9.87 9.94 -16.47
N GLY A 61 -9.72 11.04 -15.71
CA GLY A 61 -10.74 12.08 -15.60
C GLY A 61 -11.09 12.68 -16.96
N LEU A 62 -10.09 13.16 -17.70
CA LEU A 62 -10.26 13.73 -19.03
C LEU A 62 -10.83 12.72 -20.04
N MET A 63 -10.23 11.53 -20.14
CA MET A 63 -10.67 10.48 -21.07
C MET A 63 -12.11 10.04 -20.79
N SER A 64 -12.48 9.90 -19.51
CA SER A 64 -13.84 9.49 -19.14
C SER A 64 -14.87 10.55 -19.51
N ALA A 65 -14.51 11.83 -19.45
CA ALA A 65 -15.36 12.94 -19.85
C ALA A 65 -15.56 13.04 -21.36
N PHE A 66 -14.50 12.89 -22.16
CA PHE A 66 -14.55 13.11 -23.61
C PHE A 66 -14.87 11.87 -24.43
N ALA A 67 -14.39 10.69 -24.02
CA ALA A 67 -14.44 9.45 -24.80
C ALA A 67 -15.13 8.28 -24.06
N GLY A 68 -15.55 8.49 -22.80
CA GLY A 68 -16.20 7.50 -21.97
C GLY A 68 -15.26 6.45 -21.38
N TYR A 69 -15.80 5.60 -20.50
CA TYR A 69 -15.02 4.62 -19.73
C TYR A 69 -14.35 3.53 -20.59
N ALA A 70 -14.95 3.14 -21.72
CA ALA A 70 -14.37 2.14 -22.61
C ALA A 70 -12.99 2.56 -23.12
N PHE A 71 -12.83 3.85 -23.49
CA PHE A 71 -11.54 4.38 -23.91
C PHE A 71 -10.52 4.34 -22.78
N CYS A 72 -10.90 4.70 -21.55
CA CYS A 72 -10.04 4.58 -20.38
C CYS A 72 -9.50 3.16 -20.17
N PHE A 73 -10.36 2.15 -20.28
CA PHE A 73 -9.94 0.74 -20.13
C PHE A 73 -8.99 0.30 -21.25
N CYS A 74 -9.27 0.66 -22.51
CA CYS A 74 -8.39 0.38 -23.64
C CYS A 74 -7.01 1.03 -23.47
N SER A 75 -6.97 2.30 -23.06
CA SER A 75 -5.72 3.01 -22.77
C SER A 75 -4.94 2.36 -21.64
N SER A 76 -5.61 1.94 -20.56
CA SER A 76 -4.97 1.21 -19.46
C SER A 76 -4.36 -0.11 -19.96
N ALA A 77 -5.10 -0.92 -20.71
CA ALA A 77 -4.61 -2.17 -21.27
C ALA A 77 -3.39 -1.95 -22.18
N PHE A 78 -3.43 -0.92 -23.03
CA PHE A 78 -2.30 -0.55 -23.88
C PHE A 78 -1.07 -0.15 -23.06
N THR A 79 -1.23 0.66 -22.02
CA THR A 79 -0.10 1.04 -21.15
C THR A 79 0.50 -0.16 -20.41
N CYS A 80 -0.32 -1.10 -19.92
CA CYS A 80 0.16 -2.34 -19.32
C CYS A 80 0.97 -3.19 -20.31
N LEU A 81 0.48 -3.32 -21.56
CA LEU A 81 1.20 -4.05 -22.60
C LEU A 81 2.55 -3.38 -22.94
N LEU A 82 2.55 -2.05 -23.05
CA LEU A 82 3.78 -1.29 -23.28
C LEU A 82 4.77 -1.47 -22.13
N SER A 83 4.31 -1.38 -20.88
CA SER A 83 5.14 -1.65 -19.69
C SER A 83 5.72 -3.06 -19.71
N LEU A 84 4.93 -4.08 -20.09
CA LEU A 84 5.42 -5.45 -20.21
C LEU A 84 6.55 -5.57 -21.26
N VAL A 85 6.38 -4.95 -22.43
CA VAL A 85 7.40 -4.94 -23.49
C VAL A 85 8.68 -4.22 -23.02
N LEU A 86 8.53 -3.10 -22.32
CA LEU A 86 9.67 -2.36 -21.78
C LEU A 86 10.40 -3.16 -20.70
N LEU A 87 9.68 -3.77 -19.76
CA LEU A 87 10.27 -4.62 -18.73
C LEU A 87 11.01 -5.80 -19.35
N TRP A 88 10.39 -6.49 -20.32
CA TRP A 88 11.02 -7.61 -21.02
C TRP A 88 12.31 -7.23 -21.75
N LYS A 89 12.37 -6.04 -22.33
CA LYS A 89 13.53 -5.58 -23.11
C LYS A 89 14.65 -4.97 -22.26
N PHE A 90 14.32 -4.27 -21.18
CA PHE A 90 15.26 -3.40 -20.48
C PHE A 90 15.59 -3.84 -19.05
N VAL A 91 14.79 -4.70 -18.42
CA VAL A 91 15.10 -5.17 -17.06
C VAL A 91 16.00 -6.40 -17.17
N SER A 92 17.26 -6.24 -16.78
CA SER A 92 18.16 -7.34 -16.52
C SER A 92 17.99 -7.82 -15.08
N VAL A 93 17.91 -9.13 -14.88
CA VAL A 93 17.91 -9.72 -13.53
C VAL A 93 19.34 -9.63 -12.99
N PRO A 94 19.57 -8.98 -11.82
CA PRO A 94 20.89 -8.96 -11.19
C PRO A 94 21.46 -10.37 -11.02
N GLN A 95 22.71 -10.60 -11.45
CA GLN A 95 23.38 -11.91 -11.36
C GLN A 95 23.55 -12.41 -9.91
N GLY A 96 23.35 -11.55 -8.90
CA GLY A 96 23.45 -11.87 -7.47
C GLY A 96 22.16 -12.39 -6.81
N LEU A 97 21.02 -12.38 -7.51
CA LEU A 97 19.74 -12.92 -7.00
C LEU A 97 19.66 -14.46 -7.01
N ASN A 98 20.75 -15.13 -7.41
CA ASN A 98 20.84 -16.59 -7.49
C ASN A 98 20.79 -17.31 -6.12
N VAL A 99 20.63 -16.59 -5.01
CA VAL A 99 20.50 -17.20 -3.67
C VAL A 99 19.30 -18.14 -3.61
N GLU A 100 18.16 -17.76 -4.21
CA GLU A 100 16.99 -18.64 -4.31
C GLU A 100 17.14 -19.73 -5.38
N GLN A 101 17.87 -19.47 -6.49
CA GLN A 101 18.15 -20.49 -7.51
C GLN A 101 19.10 -21.59 -7.00
N ASN A 102 19.97 -21.25 -6.05
CA ASN A 102 20.87 -22.19 -5.39
C ASN A 102 20.21 -22.89 -4.19
N ALA A 103 18.97 -22.56 -3.84
CA ALA A 103 18.24 -23.27 -2.80
C ALA A 103 17.93 -24.69 -3.27
N ASP A 104 18.29 -25.70 -2.46
CA ASP A 104 18.05 -27.11 -2.80
C ASP A 104 16.54 -27.33 -3.10
N PRO A 105 16.16 -27.70 -4.34
CA PRO A 105 14.77 -27.97 -4.70
C PRO A 105 14.14 -29.07 -3.83
N SER A 106 14.98 -29.95 -3.27
CA SER A 106 14.55 -31.01 -2.36
C SER A 106 14.04 -30.45 -1.02
N LEU A 107 14.61 -29.34 -0.53
CA LEU A 107 14.14 -28.64 0.67
C LEU A 107 12.77 -28.00 0.43
N LEU A 108 12.57 -27.35 -0.73
CA LEU A 108 11.28 -26.76 -1.10
C LEU A 108 10.19 -27.82 -1.27
N ARG A 109 10.52 -28.99 -1.83
CA ARG A 109 9.56 -30.11 -1.97
C ARG A 109 9.20 -30.76 -0.63
N LYS A 110 10.18 -30.92 0.26
CA LYS A 110 9.95 -31.56 1.57
C LYS A 110 9.28 -30.63 2.57
N HIS A 111 9.55 -29.32 2.48
CA HIS A 111 9.02 -28.33 3.40
C HIS A 111 8.51 -27.08 2.65
N PRO A 112 7.40 -27.18 1.92
CA PRO A 112 6.84 -26.06 1.16
C PRO A 112 6.47 -24.86 2.05
N LEU A 113 6.25 -25.09 3.35
CA LEU A 113 5.95 -24.06 4.35
C LEU A 113 7.18 -23.55 5.09
N HIS A 114 8.38 -24.05 4.80
CA HIS A 114 9.62 -23.65 5.51
C HIS A 114 9.84 -22.14 5.42
N ASN A 115 9.64 -21.57 4.23
CA ASN A 115 9.81 -20.13 3.98
C ASN A 115 8.72 -19.27 4.65
N LEU A 116 7.62 -19.87 5.08
CA LEU A 116 6.55 -19.18 5.79
C LEU A 116 6.76 -19.16 7.30
N ARG A 117 7.57 -20.08 7.85
CA ARG A 117 7.83 -20.12 9.30
C ARG A 117 8.43 -18.81 9.84
N PRO A 118 9.44 -18.18 9.20
CA PRO A 118 9.96 -16.88 9.64
C PRO A 118 8.89 -15.78 9.61
N ILE A 119 7.98 -15.83 8.63
CA ILE A 119 6.87 -14.88 8.49
C ILE A 119 5.94 -14.98 9.70
N PHE A 120 5.50 -16.20 10.04
CA PHE A 120 4.60 -16.45 11.15
C PHE A 120 5.27 -16.42 12.53
N ALA A 121 6.59 -16.43 12.62
CA ALA A 121 7.32 -16.25 13.88
C ALA A 121 7.55 -14.77 14.22
N SER A 122 7.51 -13.89 13.22
CA SER A 122 7.87 -12.49 13.37
C SER A 122 6.69 -11.64 13.85
N ARG A 123 6.74 -11.24 15.13
CA ARG A 123 5.74 -10.33 15.74
C ARG A 123 5.59 -9.02 14.95
N ILE A 124 6.67 -8.51 14.38
CA ILE A 124 6.60 -7.26 13.62
C ILE A 124 5.87 -7.42 12.28
N ILE A 125 5.98 -8.59 11.63
CA ILE A 125 5.22 -8.84 10.41
C ILE A 125 3.73 -8.83 10.72
N TYR A 126 3.29 -9.49 11.80
CA TYR A 126 1.89 -9.41 12.23
C TYR A 126 1.43 -8.00 12.54
N TYR A 127 2.28 -7.18 13.18
CA TYR A 127 1.95 -5.78 13.39
C TYR A 127 1.66 -5.07 12.07
N PHE A 128 2.51 -5.23 11.06
CA PHE A 128 2.29 -4.63 9.73
C PHE A 128 1.08 -5.18 9.00
N VAL A 129 0.76 -6.46 9.18
CA VAL A 129 -0.45 -7.09 8.62
C VAL A 129 -1.71 -6.50 9.28
N ILE A 130 -1.77 -6.40 10.61
CA ILE A 130 -2.92 -5.83 11.33
C ILE A 130 -3.06 -4.34 11.02
N LEU A 131 -1.94 -3.60 11.03
CA LEU A 131 -1.89 -2.18 10.69
C LEU A 131 -2.36 -1.93 9.26
N GLY A 132 -1.90 -2.75 8.31
CA GLY A 132 -2.32 -2.73 6.91
C GLY A 132 -3.81 -3.05 6.79
N PHE A 133 -4.25 -4.18 7.34
CA PHE A 133 -5.65 -4.59 7.35
C PHE A 133 -6.59 -3.46 7.81
N ALA A 134 -6.31 -2.84 8.95
CA ALA A 134 -7.21 -1.84 9.51
C ALA A 134 -7.25 -0.53 8.69
N ILE A 135 -6.12 -0.13 8.10
CA ILE A 135 -6.07 1.07 7.24
C ILE A 135 -6.64 0.78 5.86
N ASP A 136 -6.23 -0.32 5.24
CA ASP A 136 -6.60 -0.70 3.88
C ASP A 136 -8.09 -1.08 3.81
N ALA A 137 -8.66 -1.63 4.89
CA ALA A 137 -10.10 -1.88 5.00
C ALA A 137 -10.94 -0.59 4.97
N VAL A 138 -10.36 0.56 5.28
CA VAL A 138 -11.02 1.87 5.18
C VAL A 138 -10.66 2.55 3.86
N HIS A 139 -9.38 2.55 3.51
CA HIS A 139 -8.87 3.33 2.39
C HIS A 139 -9.15 2.74 1.02
N ILE A 140 -9.07 1.42 0.84
CA ILE A 140 -9.33 0.81 -0.47
C ILE A 140 -10.79 1.06 -0.90
N PRO A 141 -11.81 0.81 -0.05
CA PRO A 141 -13.19 1.17 -0.40
C PRO A 141 -13.35 2.68 -0.59
N LEU A 142 -12.68 3.51 0.24
CA LEU A 142 -12.74 4.95 0.04
C LEU A 142 -12.26 5.35 -1.35
N GLU A 143 -11.14 4.83 -1.83
CA GLU A 143 -10.63 5.14 -3.17
C GLU A 143 -11.61 4.71 -4.26
N ASN A 144 -12.24 3.55 -4.11
CA ASN A 144 -13.24 3.05 -5.06
C ASN A 144 -14.53 3.89 -5.06
N PHE A 145 -14.96 4.36 -3.90
CA PHE A 145 -16.19 5.14 -3.73
C PHE A 145 -15.97 6.66 -3.69
N LEU A 146 -14.73 7.14 -3.75
CA LEU A 146 -14.39 8.55 -3.70
C LEU A 146 -15.10 9.36 -4.80
N PRO A 147 -15.18 8.89 -6.06
CA PRO A 147 -15.93 9.61 -7.08
C PRO A 147 -17.40 9.82 -6.72
N VAL A 148 -18.01 8.91 -5.95
CA VAL A 148 -19.40 9.06 -5.48
C VAL A 148 -19.48 10.22 -4.49
N PHE A 149 -18.63 10.24 -3.47
CA PHE A 149 -18.61 11.33 -2.49
C PHE A 149 -18.34 12.71 -3.10
N LEU A 150 -17.44 12.78 -4.08
CA LEU A 150 -17.13 14.03 -4.77
C LEU A 150 -18.25 14.46 -5.71
N LYS A 151 -18.91 13.54 -6.42
CA LYS A 151 -20.09 13.85 -7.23
C LYS A 151 -21.26 14.33 -6.39
N ASP A 152 -21.52 13.68 -5.25
CA ASP A 152 -22.55 14.10 -4.29
C ASP A 152 -22.25 15.48 -3.70
N ALA A 153 -20.96 15.88 -3.66
CA ALA A 153 -20.53 17.22 -3.29
C ALA A 153 -20.59 18.25 -4.43
N GLY A 154 -20.99 17.84 -5.65
CA GLY A 154 -21.19 18.70 -6.81
C GLY A 154 -20.02 18.77 -7.79
N PHE A 155 -19.00 17.92 -7.66
CA PHE A 155 -17.82 17.95 -8.53
C PHE A 155 -18.00 17.12 -9.81
N SER A 156 -17.46 17.61 -10.92
CA SER A 156 -17.44 16.91 -12.21
C SER A 156 -16.35 15.81 -12.27
N ASN A 157 -16.38 14.95 -13.29
CA ASN A 157 -15.34 13.91 -13.46
C ASN A 157 -13.95 14.51 -13.70
N GLU A 158 -13.88 15.62 -14.43
CA GLU A 158 -12.66 16.35 -14.72
C GLU A 158 -12.06 16.95 -13.45
N GLU A 159 -12.91 17.59 -12.62
CA GLU A 159 -12.50 18.15 -11.33
C GLU A 159 -11.97 17.06 -10.39
N ILE A 160 -12.63 15.91 -10.33
CA ILE A 160 -12.15 14.74 -9.56
C ILE A 160 -10.76 14.33 -10.03
N GLY A 161 -10.54 14.26 -11.36
CA GLY A 161 -9.22 13.97 -11.94
C GLY A 161 -8.15 15.00 -11.54
N TYR A 162 -8.46 16.30 -11.63
CA TYR A 162 -7.54 17.36 -11.22
C TYR A 162 -7.19 17.30 -9.74
N PHE A 163 -8.18 17.10 -8.87
CA PHE A 163 -7.96 17.03 -7.43
C PHE A 163 -7.18 15.78 -7.02
N ALA A 164 -7.48 14.63 -7.61
CA ALA A 164 -6.70 13.42 -7.38
C ALA A 164 -5.23 13.60 -7.81
N THR A 165 -5.01 14.22 -8.96
CA THR A 165 -3.67 14.57 -9.47
C THR A 165 -2.91 15.45 -8.49
N MET A 166 -3.56 16.53 -8.04
CA MET A 166 -2.99 17.45 -7.06
C MET A 166 -2.66 16.73 -5.75
N GLY A 167 -3.56 15.88 -5.25
CA GLY A 167 -3.35 15.08 -4.04
C GLY A 167 -2.15 14.14 -4.15
N PHE A 168 -2.02 13.41 -5.27
CA PHE A 168 -0.89 12.50 -5.47
C PHE A 168 0.45 13.22 -5.65
N ILE A 169 0.48 14.29 -6.45
CA ILE A 169 1.70 15.09 -6.63
C ILE A 169 2.11 15.71 -5.29
N ALA A 170 1.18 16.39 -4.60
CA ALA A 170 1.46 16.97 -3.29
C ALA A 170 1.88 15.90 -2.26
N GLY A 171 1.28 14.72 -2.29
CA GLY A 171 1.69 13.57 -1.47
C GLY A 171 3.12 13.13 -1.75
N ALA A 172 3.54 13.14 -3.01
CA ALA A 172 4.91 12.87 -3.41
C ALA A 172 5.90 13.89 -2.83
N PHE A 173 5.57 15.19 -2.92
CA PHE A 173 6.36 16.27 -2.31
C PHE A 173 6.40 16.16 -0.78
N MET A 174 5.28 15.83 -0.12
CA MET A 174 5.22 15.64 1.33
C MET A 174 6.14 14.50 1.78
N THR A 175 6.10 13.36 1.09
CA THR A 175 6.97 12.22 1.38
C THR A 175 8.45 12.56 1.16
N TYR A 176 8.79 13.25 0.08
CA TYR A 176 10.19 13.54 -0.24
C TYR A 176 10.80 14.64 0.63
N PHE A 177 10.09 15.76 0.85
CA PHE A 177 10.64 16.95 1.51
C PHE A 177 10.26 17.08 2.99
N ILE A 178 9.04 16.67 3.37
CA ILE A 178 8.50 16.95 4.71
C ILE A 178 8.68 15.77 5.65
N LEU A 179 8.44 14.54 5.21
CA LEU A 179 8.59 13.35 6.04
C LEU A 179 10.00 13.22 6.66
N PRO A 180 11.12 13.47 5.96
CA PRO A 180 12.45 13.45 6.58
C PRO A 180 12.61 14.49 7.69
N ARG A 181 11.96 15.65 7.57
CA ARG A 181 11.96 16.70 8.62
C ARG A 181 11.16 16.27 9.84
N ILE A 182 9.98 15.66 9.63
CA ILE A 182 9.18 15.09 10.72
C ILE A 182 9.99 14.01 11.47
N ARG A 183 10.71 13.16 10.74
CA ARG A 183 11.55 12.10 11.31
C ARG A 183 12.75 12.58 12.14
N ARG A 184 13.12 13.87 12.06
CA ARG A 184 14.12 14.48 12.96
C ARG A 184 13.57 14.64 14.37
N TYR A 185 12.26 14.84 14.51
CA TYR A 185 11.59 15.09 15.79
C TYR A 185 10.86 13.84 16.31
N LEU A 186 10.38 12.98 15.40
CA LEU A 186 9.63 11.78 15.74
C LEU A 186 10.35 10.53 15.24
N SER A 187 10.44 9.50 16.10
CA SER A 187 10.91 8.18 15.66
C SER A 187 9.99 7.61 14.55
N GLY A 188 10.53 6.78 13.66
CA GLY A 188 9.72 6.11 12.63
C GLY A 188 8.53 5.33 13.22
N ALA A 189 8.73 4.72 14.39
CA ALA A 189 7.67 4.07 15.16
C ALA A 189 6.52 5.01 15.54
N ALA A 190 6.85 6.21 16.03
CA ALA A 190 5.86 7.21 16.40
C ALA A 190 5.11 7.75 15.18
N VAL A 191 5.80 7.98 14.07
CA VAL A 191 5.18 8.37 12.80
C VAL A 191 4.17 7.30 12.35
N LEU A 192 4.58 6.03 12.36
CA LEU A 192 3.74 4.91 11.97
C LEU A 192 2.55 4.69 12.92
N ALA A 193 2.67 5.07 14.18
CA ALA A 193 1.57 5.01 15.14
C ALA A 193 0.56 6.13 14.96
N ILE A 194 1.01 7.35 14.61
CA ILE A 194 0.17 8.56 14.55
C ILE A 194 -0.55 8.69 13.21
N LEU A 195 0.17 8.53 12.09
CA LEU A 195 -0.40 8.78 10.75
C LEU A 195 -1.67 7.96 10.44
N PRO A 196 -1.79 6.68 10.82
CA PRO A 196 -3.03 5.90 10.66
C PRO A 196 -4.26 6.57 11.27
N PHE A 197 -4.16 7.11 12.48
CA PHE A 197 -5.29 7.78 13.14
C PHE A 197 -5.63 9.10 12.46
N LEU A 198 -4.62 9.85 12.01
CA LEU A 198 -4.85 11.06 11.21
C LEU A 198 -5.54 10.72 9.89
N ALA A 199 -5.17 9.61 9.25
CA ALA A 199 -5.82 9.13 8.04
C ALA A 199 -7.29 8.78 8.32
N LEU A 200 -7.58 7.99 9.36
CA LEU A 200 -8.95 7.68 9.77
C LEU A 200 -9.77 8.94 10.07
N GLY A 201 -9.17 9.93 10.75
CA GLY A 201 -9.80 11.23 11.01
C GLY A 201 -10.10 12.02 9.72
N ALA A 202 -9.17 12.00 8.76
CA ALA A 202 -9.40 12.60 7.45
C ALA A 202 -10.53 11.89 6.69
N VAL A 203 -10.56 10.55 6.68
CA VAL A 203 -11.68 9.78 6.08
C VAL A 203 -13.01 10.11 6.76
N TYR A 204 -13.04 10.18 8.09
CA TYR A 204 -14.22 10.61 8.83
C TYR A 204 -14.70 12.00 8.38
N GLY A 205 -13.75 12.91 8.17
CA GLY A 205 -14.01 14.24 7.61
C GLY A 205 -14.63 14.19 6.21
N ILE A 206 -14.09 13.38 5.29
CA ILE A 206 -14.64 13.19 3.94
C ILE A 206 -16.11 12.76 4.03
N VAL A 207 -16.41 11.70 4.80
CA VAL A 207 -17.75 11.10 4.82
C VAL A 207 -18.78 11.87 5.66
N SER A 208 -18.33 12.87 6.43
CA SER A 208 -19.18 13.70 7.29
C SER A 208 -19.34 15.13 6.79
N SER A 209 -18.58 15.55 5.78
CA SER A 209 -18.60 16.90 5.24
C SER A 209 -19.34 16.96 3.91
N ARG A 210 -19.57 18.18 3.40
CA ARG A 210 -20.21 18.46 2.11
C ARG A 210 -19.47 19.58 1.38
N GLY A 211 -19.65 19.65 0.06
CA GLY A 211 -19.02 20.66 -0.79
C GLY A 211 -17.49 20.65 -0.69
N TRP A 212 -16.89 21.84 -0.66
CA TRP A 212 -15.43 22.02 -0.66
C TRP A 212 -14.69 21.42 0.54
N LEU A 213 -15.37 21.17 1.67
CA LEU A 213 -14.74 20.52 2.83
C LEU A 213 -14.35 19.07 2.52
N VAL A 214 -15.12 18.37 1.69
CA VAL A 214 -14.81 16.99 1.25
C VAL A 214 -13.46 16.97 0.54
N LEU A 215 -13.21 17.96 -0.31
CA LEU A 215 -11.94 18.11 -1.02
C LEU A 215 -10.76 18.35 -0.07
N ILE A 216 -10.92 19.22 0.93
CA ILE A 216 -9.85 19.50 1.90
C ILE A 216 -9.47 18.22 2.66
N PHE A 217 -10.46 17.46 3.12
CA PHE A 217 -10.20 16.20 3.81
C PHE A 217 -9.66 15.12 2.87
N PHE A 218 -10.10 15.08 1.61
CA PHE A 218 -9.53 14.19 0.60
C PHE A 218 -8.04 14.45 0.41
N LEU A 219 -7.66 15.70 0.14
CA LEU A 219 -6.27 16.09 -0.05
C LEU A 219 -5.45 15.75 1.20
N LEU A 220 -5.93 16.14 2.38
CA LEU A 220 -5.28 15.82 3.65
C LEU A 220 -5.06 14.30 3.81
N SER A 221 -6.08 13.51 3.49
CA SER A 221 -6.04 12.06 3.52
C SER A 221 -4.96 11.49 2.58
N THR A 222 -4.89 11.97 1.34
CA THR A 222 -3.85 11.57 0.36
C THR A 222 -2.44 11.93 0.84
N LEU A 223 -2.25 13.11 1.44
CA LEU A 223 -0.96 13.53 1.98
C LEU A 223 -0.52 12.63 3.14
N ILE A 224 -1.43 12.36 4.08
CA ILE A 224 -1.17 11.50 5.25
C ILE A 224 -0.84 10.07 4.77
N MET A 225 -1.65 9.53 3.86
CA MET A 225 -1.43 8.19 3.32
C MET A 225 -0.12 8.06 2.57
N SER A 226 0.28 9.10 1.83
CA SER A 226 1.59 9.10 1.15
C SER A 226 2.75 8.97 2.13
N MET A 227 2.71 9.70 3.25
CA MET A 227 3.72 9.61 4.30
C MET A 227 3.65 8.28 5.07
N TYR A 228 2.43 7.78 5.30
CA TYR A 228 2.18 6.50 5.97
C TYR A 228 2.75 5.34 5.16
N THR A 229 2.40 5.23 3.86
CA THR A 229 2.88 4.15 2.99
C THR A 229 4.40 4.15 2.90
N ALA A 230 5.03 5.31 2.72
CA ALA A 230 6.49 5.42 2.68
C ALA A 230 7.15 4.99 4.01
N SER A 231 6.52 5.32 5.14
CA SER A 231 7.01 4.91 6.46
C SER A 231 6.80 3.44 6.75
N LYS A 232 5.64 2.90 6.37
CA LYS A 232 5.32 1.47 6.45
C LYS A 232 6.33 0.66 5.64
N PHE A 233 6.55 1.04 4.38
CA PHE A 233 7.42 0.33 3.45
C PHE A 233 8.88 0.33 3.91
N SER A 234 9.42 1.49 4.29
CA SER A 234 10.80 1.63 4.77
C SER A 234 11.05 0.78 6.02
N LEU A 235 10.18 0.87 7.03
CA LEU A 235 10.34 0.09 8.27
C LEU A 235 10.10 -1.42 8.04
N LEU A 236 9.13 -1.80 7.22
CA LEU A 236 8.86 -3.21 6.91
C LEU A 236 10.07 -3.84 6.22
N ASN A 237 10.62 -3.21 5.18
CA ASN A 237 11.80 -3.75 4.47
C ASN A 237 13.04 -3.89 5.36
N GLN A 238 13.27 -2.91 6.25
CA GLN A 238 14.37 -2.97 7.22
C GLN A 238 14.18 -4.07 8.28
N SER A 239 12.93 -4.51 8.49
CA SER A 239 12.59 -5.51 9.52
C SER A 239 12.67 -6.95 9.01
N ILE A 240 12.80 -7.16 7.70
CA ILE A 240 12.77 -8.48 7.09
C ILE A 240 14.19 -8.90 6.73
N GLN A 241 14.55 -10.13 7.10
CA GLN A 241 15.81 -10.73 6.68
C GLN A 241 15.86 -10.86 5.15
N PRO A 242 16.99 -10.53 4.49
CA PRO A 242 17.08 -10.56 3.04
C PRO A 242 16.60 -11.89 2.41
N ALA A 243 16.97 -13.02 3.01
CA ALA A 243 16.63 -14.36 2.53
C ALA A 243 15.12 -14.66 2.45
N TYR A 244 14.27 -13.91 3.18
CA TYR A 244 12.82 -14.12 3.21
C TYR A 244 12.04 -12.89 2.73
N ARG A 245 12.72 -11.88 2.17
CA ARG A 245 12.11 -10.58 1.83
C ARG A 245 10.99 -10.70 0.81
N SER A 246 11.27 -11.32 -0.33
CA SER A 246 10.29 -11.52 -1.41
C SER A 246 9.04 -12.27 -0.92
N SER A 247 9.24 -13.39 -0.23
CA SER A 247 8.14 -14.19 0.33
C SER A 247 7.32 -13.40 1.37
N THR A 248 7.99 -12.66 2.25
CA THR A 248 7.31 -11.85 3.28
C THR A 248 6.51 -10.72 2.67
N LEU A 249 7.10 -9.94 1.76
CA LEU A 249 6.40 -8.84 1.09
C LEU A 249 5.22 -9.36 0.29
N SER A 250 5.40 -10.47 -0.44
CA SER A 250 4.31 -11.12 -1.18
C SER A 250 3.16 -11.54 -0.25
N PHE A 251 3.47 -12.11 0.92
CA PHE A 251 2.45 -12.42 1.93
C PHE A 251 1.74 -11.17 2.46
N VAL A 252 2.48 -10.11 2.78
CA VAL A 252 1.88 -8.84 3.24
C VAL A 252 0.97 -8.25 2.17
N TYR A 253 1.39 -8.20 0.91
CA TYR A 253 0.57 -7.70 -0.20
C TYR A 253 -0.62 -8.59 -0.52
N PHE A 254 -0.47 -9.91 -0.39
CA PHE A 254 -1.59 -10.83 -0.47
C PHE A 254 -2.64 -10.51 0.60
N MET A 255 -2.23 -10.26 1.84
CA MET A 255 -3.15 -9.84 2.90
C MET A 255 -3.83 -8.50 2.60
N VAL A 256 -3.13 -7.54 1.97
CA VAL A 256 -3.75 -6.30 1.48
C VAL A 256 -4.81 -6.60 0.42
N GLY A 257 -4.52 -7.48 -0.54
CA GLY A 257 -5.48 -7.90 -1.57
C GLY A 257 -6.73 -8.56 -1.00
N VAL A 258 -6.56 -9.49 -0.05
CA VAL A 258 -7.67 -10.12 0.69
C VAL A 258 -8.48 -9.07 1.44
N THR A 259 -7.82 -8.11 2.10
CA THR A 259 -8.49 -7.01 2.80
C THR A 259 -9.32 -6.17 1.84
N GLY A 260 -8.78 -5.80 0.68
CA GLY A 260 -9.49 -5.04 -0.34
C GLY A 260 -10.74 -5.76 -0.84
N MET A 261 -10.65 -7.06 -1.10
CA MET A 261 -11.78 -7.88 -1.54
C MET A 261 -12.89 -7.96 -0.47
N LEU A 262 -12.51 -8.28 0.77
CA LEU A 262 -13.46 -8.42 1.87
C LEU A 262 -14.10 -7.08 2.26
N SER A 263 -13.29 -6.02 2.32
CA SER A 263 -13.78 -4.69 2.68
C SER A 263 -14.77 -4.16 1.65
N ASN A 264 -14.46 -4.16 0.35
CA ASN A 264 -15.41 -3.70 -0.67
C ASN A 264 -16.76 -4.43 -0.59
N SER A 265 -16.74 -5.75 -0.37
CA SER A 265 -17.96 -6.56 -0.20
C SER A 265 -18.74 -6.17 1.05
N ALA A 266 -18.04 -5.98 2.18
CA ALA A 266 -18.64 -5.53 3.43
C ALA A 266 -19.24 -4.12 3.30
N TYR A 267 -18.59 -3.22 2.56
CA TYR A 267 -19.09 -1.87 2.30
C TYR A 267 -20.35 -1.88 1.46
N GLY A 268 -20.44 -2.73 0.43
CA GLY A 268 -21.67 -2.88 -0.36
C GLY A 268 -22.86 -3.27 0.54
N PHE A 269 -22.69 -4.35 1.32
CA PHE A 269 -23.71 -4.82 2.26
C PHE A 269 -24.09 -3.76 3.31
N LEU A 270 -23.10 -3.09 3.93
CA LEU A 270 -23.37 -2.07 4.94
C LEU A 270 -23.97 -0.79 4.34
N ALA A 271 -23.64 -0.46 3.08
CA ALA A 271 -24.20 0.68 2.39
C ALA A 271 -25.69 0.48 2.10
N ASP A 272 -26.13 -0.75 1.81
CA ASP A 272 -27.55 -1.07 1.66
C ASP A 272 -28.33 -0.87 2.97
N LEU A 273 -27.69 -1.12 4.13
CA LEU A 273 -28.32 -0.99 5.45
C LEU A 273 -28.30 0.44 6.01
N PHE A 274 -27.18 1.14 5.89
CA PHE A 274 -26.92 2.41 6.59
C PHE A 274 -26.65 3.59 5.65
N GLY A 275 -26.69 3.36 4.34
CA GLY A 275 -26.13 4.27 3.35
C GLY A 275 -24.60 4.25 3.34
N LEU A 276 -24.01 4.72 2.24
CA LEU A 276 -22.55 4.68 2.03
C LEU A 276 -21.77 5.41 3.14
N SER A 277 -22.16 6.65 3.51
CA SER A 277 -21.55 7.37 4.64
C SER A 277 -21.70 6.63 5.97
N GLY A 278 -22.83 5.95 6.20
CA GLY A 278 -23.06 5.16 7.41
C GLY A 278 -22.11 3.97 7.50
N ALA A 279 -21.91 3.26 6.38
CA ALA A 279 -20.97 2.14 6.27
C ALA A 279 -19.54 2.56 6.63
N PHE A 280 -19.04 3.68 6.08
CA PHE A 280 -17.70 4.19 6.42
C PHE A 280 -17.58 4.54 7.90
N LYS A 281 -18.55 5.24 8.48
CA LYS A 281 -18.51 5.60 9.91
C LYS A 281 -18.49 4.37 10.80
N PHE A 282 -19.26 3.34 10.45
CA PHE A 282 -19.25 2.06 11.18
C PHE A 282 -17.89 1.37 11.10
N ILE A 283 -17.33 1.20 9.90
CA ILE A 283 -16.02 0.54 9.74
C ILE A 283 -14.91 1.36 10.41
N LEU A 284 -14.93 2.69 10.32
CA LEU A 284 -14.01 3.58 11.06
C LEU A 284 -14.08 3.34 12.57
N PHE A 285 -15.29 3.23 13.12
CA PHE A 285 -15.51 2.95 14.54
C PHE A 285 -14.95 1.59 14.96
N VAL A 286 -15.01 0.57 14.10
CA VAL A 286 -14.45 -0.77 14.36
C VAL A 286 -12.92 -0.80 14.19
N MET A 287 -12.38 -0.14 13.17
CA MET A 287 -10.95 -0.20 12.84
C MET A 287 -10.09 0.67 13.77
N ALA A 288 -10.62 1.78 14.30
CA ALA A 288 -9.86 2.64 15.22
C ALA A 288 -9.42 1.92 16.52
N PRO A 289 -10.28 1.16 17.23
CA PRO A 289 -9.86 0.31 18.35
C PRO A 289 -8.84 -0.77 17.96
N ILE A 290 -8.98 -1.41 16.79
CA ILE A 290 -8.02 -2.41 16.31
C ILE A 290 -6.64 -1.77 16.13
N LEU A 291 -6.58 -0.59 15.50
CA LEU A 291 -5.33 0.17 15.37
C LEU A 291 -4.75 0.57 16.72
N LEU A 292 -5.59 0.96 17.67
CA LEU A 292 -5.13 1.32 19.02
C LEU A 292 -4.51 0.10 19.72
N LEU A 293 -5.18 -1.05 19.68
CA LEU A 293 -4.67 -2.30 20.25
C LEU A 293 -3.37 -2.73 19.58
N ALA A 294 -3.29 -2.68 18.24
CA ALA A 294 -2.05 -2.97 17.52
C ALA A 294 -0.90 -2.05 17.97
N ASN A 295 -1.16 -0.75 18.08
CA ASN A 295 -0.15 0.21 18.55
C ASN A 295 0.29 -0.05 20.00
N ILE A 296 -0.61 -0.47 20.89
CA ILE A 296 -0.28 -0.82 22.28
C ILE A 296 0.55 -2.11 22.33
N MET A 297 0.07 -3.18 21.69
CA MET A 297 0.69 -4.51 21.74
C MET A 297 2.12 -4.53 21.18
N PHE A 298 2.40 -3.72 20.15
CA PHE A 298 3.67 -3.76 19.43
C PHE A 298 4.60 -2.58 19.72
N ARG A 299 4.23 -1.68 20.65
CA ARG A 299 5.07 -0.53 21.05
C ARG A 299 6.49 -0.92 21.46
N GLY A 300 6.64 -2.04 22.17
CA GLY A 300 7.92 -2.55 22.62
C GLY A 300 8.79 -3.13 21.49
N THR A 301 8.16 -3.83 20.55
CA THR A 301 8.85 -4.46 19.42
C THR A 301 9.47 -3.43 18.48
N ILE A 302 8.71 -2.39 18.12
CA ILE A 302 9.18 -1.37 17.17
C ILE A 302 10.28 -0.51 17.81
N ARG A 303 10.15 -0.18 19.11
CA ARG A 303 11.18 0.58 19.83
C ARG A 303 12.53 -0.14 19.84
N ARG A 304 12.55 -1.44 20.14
CA ARG A 304 13.79 -2.24 20.16
C ARG A 304 14.50 -2.26 18.81
N GLN A 305 13.78 -2.46 17.72
CA GLN A 305 14.40 -2.43 16.39
C GLN A 305 14.93 -1.05 16.00
N SER A 306 14.15 0.01 16.23
CA SER A 306 14.60 1.37 15.91
C SER A 306 15.87 1.78 16.65
N TRP A 307 16.11 1.20 17.83
CA TRP A 307 17.34 1.36 18.59
C TRP A 307 18.50 0.62 17.93
N ASN A 308 18.33 -0.67 17.61
CA ASN A 308 19.36 -1.49 16.97
C ASN A 308 19.83 -0.91 15.62
N THR A 309 18.91 -0.35 14.82
CA THR A 309 19.26 0.32 13.56
C THR A 309 20.11 1.56 13.78
N ARG A 310 19.88 2.32 14.86
CA ARG A 310 20.66 3.53 15.16
C ARG A 310 22.04 3.24 15.72
N THR A 311 22.17 2.19 16.53
CA THR A 311 23.45 1.85 17.18
C THR A 311 24.36 1.01 16.31
N GLY A 312 23.90 0.55 15.14
CA GLY A 312 24.65 -0.40 14.31
C GLY A 312 24.89 -1.75 14.98
N LEU A 313 24.28 -1.99 16.15
CA LEU A 313 24.31 -3.27 16.85
C LEU A 313 23.35 -4.19 16.10
N ARG A 314 23.84 -4.84 15.05
CA ARG A 314 23.28 -6.10 14.57
C ARG A 314 23.33 -7.05 15.75
N THR A 315 22.22 -7.19 16.46
CA THR A 315 22.07 -8.22 17.48
C THR A 315 22.32 -9.56 16.82
N ASP A 316 23.29 -10.30 17.36
CA ASP A 316 23.74 -11.66 17.03
C ASP A 316 22.62 -12.72 17.17
N LEU A 317 21.46 -12.47 16.57
CA LEU A 317 20.35 -13.44 16.46
C LEU A 317 20.75 -14.69 15.65
N GLU A 318 21.95 -14.71 15.07
CA GLU A 318 22.57 -15.89 14.47
C GLU A 318 23.02 -16.92 15.53
N THR A 319 23.09 -16.58 16.82
CA THR A 319 23.50 -17.55 17.87
C THR A 319 22.36 -18.25 18.61
N GLU A 320 21.10 -17.83 18.47
CA GLU A 320 19.96 -18.46 19.18
C GLU A 320 19.11 -19.41 18.32
N THR A 321 19.28 -19.44 17.00
CA THR A 321 18.70 -20.51 16.17
C THR A 321 19.80 -21.48 15.77
N GLY A 322 20.13 -22.41 16.67
CA GLY A 322 20.98 -23.56 16.35
C GLY A 322 20.32 -24.48 15.33
N VAL A 323 20.44 -24.09 14.06
CA VAL A 323 20.20 -24.91 12.86
C VAL A 323 21.46 -24.82 12.01
#